data_AF-A0A9E3RTQ3-F1
#
_entry.id   AF-A0A9E3RTQ3-F1
#
_cell.length_a   1.000
_cell.length_b   1.000
_cell.length_c   1.000
_cell.angle_alpha   90.00
_cell.angle_beta   90.00
_cell.angle_gamma   90.00
#
_symmetry.space_group_name_H-M   'P 1'
#
loop_
_entity.id
_entity.type
_entity.pdbx_description
1 polymer ?
#
loop_
_entity_poly.entity_id
_entity_poly.type
_entity_poly.pdbx_seq_one_letter_code
_entity_poly.pdbx_strand_id
1 'polypeptide(L)'
;MRNGSREKESNGKLAQIALLLAAVVVASPLAQGERIRVFVPEKPYEVSIDLKDFKPHPILQGATILAGDAEGDIIITIISEEEKLGITPSEVRAKYGVPAGADVEETKVKTSSTGEMCVLLDRKSGPSTMTKINGYAAKNDLSFDIHLSADLTKHSKEQIALLLATFQVVDSTEPADMLSLVQKLNAARNSGDVDAPLKAFVEKYPLNSWGSVMLAEHYFASEQRDDAMKAYLQALKNHRTQPIANPMTLWKCYDGLGMCCGMSGDYGASKRYFELGYELANELEADSLLAASAYNLACWYAETKDVAKCIEYLKSAIKLAPGKKADAREDASFSNLRGNEDFKALVGQ
;
A
#
# COMPACT_ATOMS: atom_id res chain seq x y z
N MET A 1 -34.77 -21.78 -11.38
CA MET A 1 -34.64 -21.09 -10.08
C MET A 1 -33.65 -21.85 -9.20
N ARG A 2 -32.40 -21.38 -9.13
CA ARG A 2 -31.34 -21.65 -8.13
C ARG A 2 -30.01 -21.26 -8.78
N ASN A 3 -29.71 -19.97 -8.81
CA ASN A 3 -28.40 -19.43 -9.17
C ASN A 3 -28.18 -18.04 -8.54
N GLY A 4 -28.66 -17.85 -7.30
CA GLY A 4 -28.67 -16.55 -6.62
C GLY A 4 -27.99 -16.54 -5.25
N SER A 5 -27.20 -17.57 -4.90
CA SER A 5 -26.61 -17.69 -3.55
C SER A 5 -25.08 -17.71 -3.50
N ARG A 6 -24.37 -17.67 -4.64
CA ARG A 6 -22.89 -17.61 -4.65
C ARG A 6 -22.30 -16.20 -4.75
N GLU A 7 -23.03 -15.21 -5.25
CA GLU A 7 -22.56 -13.82 -5.34
C GLU A 7 -22.69 -13.02 -4.02
N LYS A 8 -23.50 -13.50 -3.06
CA LYS A 8 -23.64 -12.84 -1.75
C LYS A 8 -22.67 -13.34 -0.69
N GLU A 9 -21.94 -14.43 -0.97
CA GLU A 9 -20.99 -15.03 -0.03
C GLU A 9 -19.53 -14.62 -0.30
N SER A 10 -19.20 -14.10 -1.50
CA SER A 10 -17.86 -13.53 -1.79
C SER A 10 -17.70 -12.10 -1.25
N ASN A 11 -18.77 -11.31 -1.23
CA ASN A 11 -18.75 -9.94 -0.68
C ASN A 11 -18.63 -9.89 0.85
N GLY A 12 -18.86 -11.01 1.55
CA GLY A 12 -18.71 -11.11 3.00
C GLY A 12 -17.32 -11.58 3.48
N LYS A 13 -16.50 -12.17 2.59
CA LYS A 13 -15.17 -12.72 2.94
C LYS A 13 -14.00 -11.79 2.61
N LEU A 14 -14.19 -10.80 1.73
CA LEU A 14 -13.20 -9.75 1.44
C LEU A 14 -12.96 -8.79 2.62
N ALA A 15 -13.85 -8.78 3.63
CA ALA A 15 -13.74 -7.92 4.80
C ALA A 15 -12.87 -8.50 5.95
N GLN A 16 -12.34 -9.72 5.82
CA GLN A 16 -11.58 -10.40 6.90
C GLN A 16 -10.06 -10.50 6.67
N ILE A 17 -9.53 -10.01 5.53
CA ILE A 17 -8.13 -10.25 5.14
C ILE A 17 -7.19 -9.07 5.50
N ALA A 18 -7.71 -7.98 6.08
CA ALA A 18 -6.91 -6.81 6.50
C ALA A 18 -6.05 -7.02 7.78
N LEU A 19 -5.93 -8.25 8.30
CA LEU A 19 -5.40 -8.50 9.66
C LEU A 19 -3.96 -9.03 9.74
N LEU A 20 -3.15 -9.05 8.67
CA LEU A 20 -1.85 -9.76 8.70
C LEU A 20 -0.60 -9.02 8.20
N LEU A 21 -0.60 -7.68 8.10
CA LEU A 21 0.59 -6.89 7.75
C LEU A 21 1.38 -6.33 8.96
N ALA A 22 1.27 -6.96 10.13
CA ALA A 22 1.95 -6.52 11.35
C ALA A 22 3.20 -7.35 11.68
N ALA A 23 4.30 -7.12 10.96
CA ALA A 23 5.66 -7.11 11.51
C ALA A 23 6.68 -6.97 10.36
N VAL A 24 7.35 -5.81 10.27
CA VAL A 24 8.81 -5.74 10.45
C VAL A 24 9.20 -4.33 10.86
N VAL A 25 9.60 -4.27 12.12
CA VAL A 25 10.39 -3.22 12.74
C VAL A 25 11.83 -3.42 12.29
N VAL A 26 12.32 -2.56 11.39
CA VAL A 26 13.73 -2.15 11.44
C VAL A 26 13.70 -0.84 12.21
N ALA A 27 14.04 -0.94 13.50
CA ALA A 27 14.09 0.20 14.40
C ALA A 27 15.25 1.12 13.98
N SER A 28 14.90 2.28 13.45
CA SER A 28 15.65 3.51 13.72
C SER A 28 14.65 4.49 14.33
N PRO A 29 14.95 5.12 15.48
CA PRO A 29 14.04 6.06 16.09
C PRO A 29 14.01 7.32 15.24
N LEU A 30 13.01 7.43 14.36
CA LEU A 30 12.72 8.67 13.64
C LEU A 30 11.89 9.58 14.54
N ALA A 31 12.22 10.88 14.52
CA ALA A 31 11.67 11.89 15.40
C ALA A 31 10.15 12.06 15.23
N GLN A 32 9.47 12.36 16.35
CA GLN A 32 8.10 12.84 16.52
C GLN A 32 7.24 13.06 15.24
N GLY A 33 6.34 12.11 14.96
CA GLY A 33 5.23 12.18 14.00
C GLY A 33 5.57 11.76 12.57
N GLU A 34 5.26 10.52 12.18
CA GLU A 34 5.26 10.16 10.76
C GLU A 34 4.07 10.86 10.07
N ARG A 35 4.34 11.89 9.28
CA ARG A 35 3.30 12.55 8.50
C ARG A 35 2.93 11.68 7.30
N ILE A 36 1.73 11.13 7.34
CA ILE A 36 1.15 10.38 6.24
C ILE A 36 0.68 11.39 5.19
N ARG A 37 1.00 11.15 3.92
CA ARG A 37 0.61 11.97 2.78
C ARG A 37 0.02 11.11 1.67
N VAL A 38 -1.07 11.59 1.08
CA VAL A 38 -1.72 10.99 -0.09
C VAL A 38 -2.12 12.07 -1.08
N PHE A 39 -2.14 11.73 -2.36
CA PHE A 39 -2.63 12.64 -3.40
C PHE A 39 -4.12 12.48 -3.61
N VAL A 40 -4.79 13.60 -3.85
CA VAL A 40 -6.18 13.59 -4.27
C VAL A 40 -6.22 13.25 -5.76
N PRO A 41 -6.97 12.21 -6.19
CA PRO A 41 -7.10 11.86 -7.60
C PRO A 41 -7.52 13.05 -8.46
N GLU A 42 -6.85 13.24 -9.59
CA GLU A 42 -7.17 14.27 -10.61
C GLU A 42 -7.08 15.73 -10.13
N LYS A 43 -6.58 15.97 -8.92
CA LYS A 43 -6.48 17.31 -8.34
C LYS A 43 -5.03 17.60 -7.95
N PRO A 44 -4.58 18.87 -8.00
CA PRO A 44 -3.23 19.24 -7.64
C PRO A 44 -3.09 19.36 -6.12
N TYR A 45 -3.67 18.43 -5.36
CA TYR A 45 -3.71 18.50 -3.90
C TYR A 45 -3.05 17.29 -3.27
N GLU A 46 -2.36 17.59 -2.18
CA GLU A 46 -1.87 16.61 -1.23
C GLU A 46 -2.61 16.78 0.08
N VAL A 47 -3.06 15.66 0.63
CA VAL A 47 -3.61 15.57 1.97
C VAL A 47 -2.56 14.95 2.87
N SER A 48 -2.40 15.49 4.08
CA SER A 48 -1.53 14.89 5.08
C SER A 48 -2.11 14.92 6.49
N ILE A 49 -1.71 13.96 7.32
CA ILE A 49 -2.11 13.82 8.73
C ILE A 49 -0.99 13.10 9.50
N ASP A 50 -0.73 13.52 10.73
CA ASP A 50 0.35 12.94 11.54
C ASP A 50 -0.14 11.66 12.23
N LEU A 51 0.21 10.48 11.74
CA LEU A 51 -0.20 9.20 12.33
C LEU A 51 1.02 8.36 12.69
N LYS A 52 1.07 7.88 13.93
CA LYS A 52 2.14 6.99 14.39
C LYS A 52 1.79 5.53 14.08
N ASP A 53 2.81 4.77 13.65
CA ASP A 53 2.70 3.34 13.35
C ASP A 53 1.60 3.01 12.33
N PHE A 54 1.42 3.89 11.34
CA PHE A 54 0.36 3.78 10.35
C PHE A 54 0.53 2.54 9.47
N LYS A 55 -0.57 1.78 9.30
CA LYS A 55 -0.67 0.61 8.45
C LYS A 55 -1.80 0.82 7.44
N PRO A 56 -1.48 1.09 6.16
CA PRO A 56 -2.50 1.36 5.16
C PRO A 56 -3.38 0.14 4.93
N HIS A 57 -4.68 0.38 4.73
CA HIS A 57 -5.65 -0.59 4.26
C HIS A 57 -5.87 -0.42 2.75
N PRO A 58 -6.30 -1.48 2.04
CA PRO A 58 -6.77 -1.36 0.66
C PRO A 58 -7.94 -0.38 0.56
N ILE A 59 -7.91 0.47 -0.47
CA ILE A 59 -8.98 1.41 -0.78
C ILE A 59 -10.08 0.66 -1.53
N LEU A 60 -11.23 0.43 -0.86
CA LEU A 60 -12.36 -0.36 -1.42
C LEU A 60 -13.50 0.52 -1.97
N GLN A 61 -13.50 1.83 -1.68
CA GLN A 61 -14.54 2.77 -2.09
C GLN A 61 -13.93 3.89 -2.94
N GLY A 62 -14.59 4.27 -4.03
CA GLY A 62 -14.01 5.14 -5.06
C GLY A 62 -13.58 6.53 -4.58
N ALA A 63 -14.25 7.09 -3.57
CA ALA A 63 -13.93 8.40 -3.03
C ALA A 63 -12.93 8.35 -1.85
N THR A 64 -12.58 7.16 -1.35
CA THR A 64 -11.61 7.01 -0.26
C THR A 64 -10.19 7.24 -0.80
N ILE A 65 -9.43 8.13 -0.16
CA ILE A 65 -8.05 8.46 -0.54
C ILE A 65 -7.02 7.96 0.49
N LEU A 66 -7.45 7.67 1.72
CA LEU A 66 -6.63 7.05 2.76
C LEU A 66 -7.52 6.17 3.65
N ALA A 67 -7.05 4.98 3.97
CA ALA A 67 -7.62 4.13 5.01
C ALA A 67 -6.50 3.37 5.71
N GLY A 68 -6.63 3.09 7.01
CA GLY A 68 -5.63 2.29 7.72
C GLY A 68 -5.80 2.30 9.24
N ASP A 69 -4.94 1.52 9.90
CA ASP A 69 -4.78 1.52 11.35
C ASP A 69 -3.59 2.41 11.75
N ALA A 70 -3.65 2.99 12.93
CA ALA A 70 -2.57 3.74 13.56
C ALA A 70 -2.40 3.32 15.03
N GLU A 71 -1.46 3.95 15.73
CA GLU A 71 -1.14 3.64 17.13
C GLU A 71 -2.37 3.57 18.04
N GLY A 72 -2.42 2.54 18.88
CA GLY A 72 -3.42 2.40 19.92
C GLY A 72 -4.82 2.06 19.40
N ASP A 73 -4.93 1.31 18.30
CA ASP A 73 -6.20 0.87 17.70
C ASP A 73 -7.02 2.03 17.11
N ILE A 74 -6.36 3.12 16.70
CA ILE A 74 -6.99 4.19 15.93
C ILE A 74 -7.17 3.69 14.50
N ILE A 75 -8.40 3.73 13.99
CA ILE A 75 -8.71 3.44 12.59
C ILE A 75 -9.08 4.75 11.91
N ILE A 76 -8.46 5.02 10.77
CA ILE A 76 -8.72 6.22 9.96
C ILE A 76 -9.30 5.87 8.59
N THR A 77 -10.21 6.71 8.11
CA THR A 77 -10.61 6.77 6.70
C THR A 77 -10.78 8.23 6.29
N ILE A 78 -10.23 8.59 5.13
CA ILE A 78 -10.36 9.92 4.53
C ILE A 78 -11.02 9.75 3.18
N ILE A 79 -12.14 10.44 3.00
CA ILE A 79 -12.92 10.47 1.77
C ILE A 79 -12.83 11.87 1.18
N SER A 80 -12.66 11.97 -0.13
CA SER A 80 -12.69 13.23 -0.88
C SER A 80 -13.84 13.21 -1.87
N GLU A 81 -14.69 14.24 -1.84
CA GLU A 81 -15.82 14.38 -2.76
C GLU A 81 -15.77 15.72 -3.50
N GLU A 82 -16.17 15.70 -4.77
CA GLU A 82 -16.36 16.92 -5.55
C GLU A 82 -17.61 17.67 -5.09
N GLU A 83 -17.49 18.99 -5.04
CA GLU A 83 -18.48 19.90 -4.51
C GLU A 83 -18.59 21.16 -5.37
N LYS A 84 -19.57 22.01 -5.04
CA LYS A 84 -19.63 23.36 -5.60
C LYS A 84 -18.37 24.15 -5.21
N LEU A 85 -17.88 24.97 -6.13
CA LEU A 85 -16.74 25.85 -5.88
C LEU A 85 -17.03 26.78 -4.69
N GLY A 86 -16.08 26.85 -3.76
CA GLY A 86 -16.16 27.70 -2.57
C GLY A 86 -16.97 27.07 -1.43
N ILE A 87 -17.20 25.75 -1.45
CA ILE A 87 -17.85 25.07 -0.33
C ILE A 87 -17.08 25.31 0.96
N THR A 88 -17.80 25.63 2.03
CA THR A 88 -17.22 25.85 3.34
C THR A 88 -17.28 24.57 4.18
N PRO A 89 -16.35 24.38 5.15
CA PRO A 89 -16.41 23.27 6.10
C PRO A 89 -17.74 23.18 6.86
N SER A 90 -18.39 24.33 7.13
CA SER A 90 -19.71 24.36 7.75
C SER A 90 -20.82 23.82 6.84
N GLU A 91 -20.73 24.07 5.53
CA GLU A 91 -21.66 23.50 4.54
C GLU A 91 -21.40 22.00 4.33
N VAL A 92 -20.14 21.57 4.28
CA VAL A 92 -19.76 20.14 4.27
C VAL A 92 -20.37 19.44 5.48
N ARG A 93 -20.20 20.00 6.66
CA ARG A 93 -20.82 19.48 7.89
C ARG A 93 -22.35 19.49 7.81
N ALA A 94 -23.00 20.51 7.25
CA ALA A 94 -24.45 20.49 7.09
C ALA A 94 -24.93 19.37 6.15
N LYS A 95 -24.10 18.97 5.18
CA LYS A 95 -24.35 17.88 4.23
C LYS A 95 -24.13 16.49 4.83
N TYR A 96 -23.01 16.28 5.53
CA TYR A 96 -22.58 14.96 6.04
C TYR A 96 -22.74 14.77 7.55
N GLY A 97 -23.12 15.82 8.28
CA GLY A 97 -23.22 15.83 9.73
C GLY A 97 -24.26 14.84 10.27
N VAL A 98 -24.11 14.53 11.56
CA VAL A 98 -24.72 13.37 12.23
C VAL A 98 -26.25 13.33 12.08
N PRO A 99 -26.84 12.14 11.82
CA PRO A 99 -28.29 11.97 11.77
C PRO A 99 -28.99 12.41 13.06
N ALA A 100 -30.25 12.84 12.93
CA ALA A 100 -31.05 13.31 14.05
C ALA A 100 -31.09 12.28 15.21
N GLY A 101 -30.74 12.72 16.42
CA GLY A 101 -30.83 11.91 17.65
C GLY A 101 -29.49 11.44 18.25
N ALA A 102 -28.34 11.76 17.65
CA ALA A 102 -27.04 11.49 18.25
C ALA A 102 -26.65 12.51 19.33
N ASP A 103 -25.91 12.06 20.35
CA ASP A 103 -25.29 12.94 21.36
C ASP A 103 -23.96 13.46 20.78
N VAL A 104 -23.99 14.70 20.28
CA VAL A 104 -22.88 15.30 19.53
C VAL A 104 -22.26 16.45 20.32
N GLU A 105 -20.95 16.34 20.55
CA GLU A 105 -20.13 17.45 21.06
C GLU A 105 -19.40 18.10 19.88
N GLU A 106 -19.56 19.42 19.73
CA GLU A 106 -18.92 20.19 18.66
C GLU A 106 -17.68 20.90 19.18
N THR A 107 -16.54 20.69 18.51
CA THR A 107 -15.33 21.47 18.72
C THR A 107 -14.85 22.04 17.39
N LYS A 108 -14.53 23.34 17.38
CA LYS A 108 -13.95 24.00 16.20
C LYS A 108 -12.43 23.90 16.27
N VAL A 109 -11.83 23.34 15.23
CA VAL A 109 -10.38 23.27 15.08
C VAL A 109 -9.99 24.14 13.89
N LYS A 110 -9.07 25.08 14.08
CA LYS A 110 -8.52 25.87 12.98
C LYS A 110 -7.24 25.20 12.48
N THR A 111 -7.22 24.75 11.24
CA THR A 111 -6.00 24.31 10.56
C THR A 111 -5.46 25.45 9.70
N SER A 112 -4.14 25.52 9.51
CA SER A 112 -3.52 26.60 8.75
C SER A 112 -3.48 26.33 7.25
N SER A 113 -3.64 27.40 6.47
CA SER A 113 -3.47 27.57 5.01
C SER A 113 -4.61 27.19 4.05
N THR A 114 -5.68 26.46 4.42
CA THR A 114 -6.77 26.16 3.44
C THR A 114 -8.23 26.17 3.90
N GLY A 115 -8.55 26.21 5.19
CA GLY A 115 -9.95 26.27 5.61
C GLY A 115 -10.13 25.91 7.07
N GLU A 116 -11.23 26.35 7.67
CA GLU A 116 -11.61 25.89 9.01
C GLU A 116 -11.84 24.37 9.00
N MET A 117 -11.75 23.72 10.15
CA MET A 117 -12.12 22.32 10.29
C MET A 117 -13.19 22.20 11.37
N CYS A 118 -14.27 21.50 11.05
CA CYS A 118 -15.31 21.20 12.03
C CYS A 118 -15.12 19.76 12.52
N VAL A 119 -15.04 19.58 13.84
CA VAL A 119 -14.95 18.24 14.45
C VAL A 119 -16.26 17.95 15.16
N LEU A 120 -16.86 16.81 14.82
CA LEU A 120 -18.03 16.25 15.49
C LEU A 120 -17.60 14.98 16.20
N LEU A 121 -17.88 14.92 17.50
CA LEU A 121 -17.73 13.70 18.28
C LEU A 121 -19.09 13.04 18.38
N ASP A 122 -19.24 11.84 17.80
CA ASP A 122 -20.47 11.05 17.87
C ASP A 122 -20.28 9.86 18.82
N ARG A 123 -21.03 9.89 19.93
CA ARG A 123 -21.16 8.70 20.78
C ARG A 123 -22.26 7.81 20.22
N LYS A 124 -21.86 6.72 19.59
CA LYS A 124 -22.79 5.63 19.31
C LYS A 124 -23.30 5.07 20.64
N SER A 125 -24.60 5.22 20.91
CA SER A 125 -25.26 4.62 22.07
C SER A 125 -25.22 3.09 21.94
N GLY A 126 -24.26 2.44 22.61
CA GLY A 126 -24.09 1.00 22.60
C GLY A 126 -23.00 0.56 23.59
N PRO A 127 -22.87 -0.76 23.85
CA PRO A 127 -21.89 -1.30 24.80
C PRO A 127 -20.42 -1.20 24.33
N SER A 128 -20.16 -0.66 23.13
CA SER A 128 -18.80 -0.52 22.62
C SER A 128 -18.09 0.70 23.22
N THR A 129 -16.87 0.52 23.70
CA THR A 129 -15.97 1.62 24.09
C THR A 129 -15.43 2.42 22.89
N MET A 130 -15.63 1.89 21.67
CA MET A 130 -15.25 2.54 20.41
C MET A 130 -16.14 3.75 20.14
N THR A 131 -15.51 4.93 20.07
CA THR A 131 -16.18 6.18 19.69
C THR A 131 -15.74 6.59 18.29
N LYS A 132 -16.68 7.13 17.52
CA LYS A 132 -16.43 7.68 16.19
C LYS A 132 -16.30 9.19 16.28
N ILE A 133 -15.26 9.72 15.66
CA ILE A 133 -14.97 11.15 15.61
C ILE A 133 -14.81 11.51 14.14
N ASN A 134 -15.62 12.46 13.69
CA ASN A 134 -15.64 12.90 12.30
C ASN A 134 -15.04 14.30 12.20
N GLY A 135 -14.14 14.50 11.25
CA GLY A 135 -13.59 15.78 10.87
C GLY A 135 -14.03 16.17 9.47
N TYR A 136 -14.41 17.43 9.28
CA TYR A 136 -14.81 17.95 7.98
C TYR A 136 -13.90 19.11 7.58
N ALA A 137 -13.30 19.00 6.39
CA ALA A 137 -12.50 20.05 5.78
C ALA A 137 -12.99 20.35 4.36
N ALA A 138 -12.63 21.51 3.84
CA ALA A 138 -12.93 21.91 2.46
C ALA A 138 -11.75 22.65 1.85
N LYS A 139 -11.55 22.47 0.54
CA LYS A 139 -10.60 23.27 -0.25
C LYS A 139 -11.18 23.43 -1.65
N ASN A 140 -11.42 24.67 -2.05
CA ASN A 140 -11.97 25.03 -3.37
C ASN A 140 -13.29 24.30 -3.68
N ASP A 141 -13.25 23.33 -4.57
CA ASP A 141 -14.34 22.51 -5.09
C ASP A 141 -14.36 21.10 -4.47
N LEU A 142 -13.67 20.89 -3.35
CA LEU A 142 -13.62 19.61 -2.66
C LEU A 142 -14.06 19.72 -1.20
N SER A 143 -14.69 18.65 -0.74
CA SER A 143 -14.87 18.34 0.67
C SER A 143 -14.06 17.11 1.07
N PHE A 144 -13.67 17.07 2.34
CA PHE A 144 -13.00 15.94 2.97
C PHE A 144 -13.79 15.50 4.19
N ASP A 145 -14.16 14.23 4.21
CA ASP A 145 -14.79 13.56 5.34
C ASP A 145 -13.76 12.62 5.99
N ILE A 146 -13.39 12.93 7.23
CA ILE A 146 -12.30 12.30 7.99
C ILE A 146 -12.92 11.51 9.13
N HIS A 147 -12.99 10.20 8.98
CA HIS A 147 -13.49 9.29 10.00
C HIS A 147 -12.33 8.75 10.84
N LEU A 148 -12.39 8.99 12.16
CA LEU A 148 -11.55 8.31 13.14
C LEU A 148 -12.41 7.44 14.04
N SER A 149 -11.98 6.21 14.29
CA SER A 149 -12.55 5.34 15.32
C SER A 149 -11.47 4.96 16.31
N ALA A 150 -11.72 5.13 17.61
CA ALA A 150 -10.74 4.83 18.65
C ALA A 150 -11.43 4.33 19.93
N ASP A 151 -10.71 3.51 20.72
CA ASP A 151 -11.13 3.08 22.05
C ASP A 151 -10.85 4.21 23.07
N LEU A 152 -11.90 4.84 23.59
CA LEU A 152 -11.74 5.97 24.54
C LEU A 152 -11.22 5.54 25.91
N THR A 153 -11.08 4.24 26.19
CA THR A 153 -10.34 3.79 27.38
C THR A 153 -8.83 3.93 27.22
N LYS A 154 -8.35 4.06 25.97
CA LYS A 154 -6.94 4.19 25.61
C LYS A 154 -6.58 5.61 25.15
N HIS A 155 -7.54 6.32 24.55
CA HIS A 155 -7.34 7.68 24.01
C HIS A 155 -8.36 8.67 24.57
N SER A 156 -7.87 9.81 25.03
CA SER A 156 -8.74 10.95 25.36
C SER A 156 -9.31 11.60 24.10
N LYS A 157 -10.45 12.29 24.25
CA LYS A 157 -11.07 13.08 23.17
C LYS A 157 -10.11 14.15 22.66
N GLU A 158 -9.38 14.77 23.58
CA GLU A 158 -8.39 15.81 23.32
C GLU A 158 -7.25 15.27 22.45
N GLN A 159 -6.76 14.06 22.71
CA GLN A 159 -5.74 13.41 21.87
C GLN A 159 -6.23 13.21 20.43
N ILE A 160 -7.45 12.70 20.24
CA ILE A 160 -8.00 12.49 18.89
C ILE A 160 -8.31 13.82 18.19
N ALA A 161 -8.78 14.84 18.92
CA ALA A 161 -8.99 16.18 18.36
C ALA A 161 -7.66 16.84 17.94
N LEU A 162 -6.59 16.68 18.74
CA LEU A 162 -5.25 17.13 18.38
C LEU A 162 -4.71 16.40 17.15
N LEU A 163 -4.95 15.09 17.05
CA LEU A 163 -4.60 14.31 15.87
C LEU A 163 -5.28 14.86 14.61
N LEU A 164 -6.58 15.09 14.69
CA LEU A 164 -7.38 15.71 13.64
C LEU A 164 -6.88 17.11 13.26
N ALA A 165 -6.40 17.89 14.23
CA ALA A 165 -5.82 19.22 13.98
C ALA A 165 -4.54 19.19 13.13
N THR A 166 -3.90 18.02 12.99
CA THR A 166 -2.73 17.85 12.11
C THR A 166 -3.10 17.66 10.64
N PHE A 167 -4.39 17.46 10.33
CA PHE A 167 -4.85 17.32 8.96
C PHE A 167 -4.59 18.58 8.14
N GLN A 168 -3.96 18.41 6.99
CA GLN A 168 -3.62 19.48 6.06
C GLN A 168 -4.00 19.09 4.64
N VAL A 169 -4.48 20.07 3.86
CA VAL A 169 -4.63 19.95 2.41
C VAL A 169 -3.83 21.08 1.79
N VAL A 170 -2.82 20.74 0.98
CA VAL A 170 -1.91 21.71 0.34
C VAL A 170 -1.88 21.52 -1.16
N ASP A 171 -1.54 22.57 -1.89
CA ASP A 171 -1.30 22.48 -3.33
C ASP A 171 0.02 21.73 -3.58
N SER A 172 0.02 20.81 -4.55
CA SER A 172 1.18 19.99 -4.89
C SER A 172 1.33 19.85 -6.41
N THR A 173 2.56 20.04 -6.89
CA THR A 173 2.93 19.78 -8.29
C THR A 173 3.35 18.34 -8.54
N GLU A 174 3.52 17.55 -7.48
CA GLU A 174 4.05 16.18 -7.56
C GLU A 174 3.21 15.26 -8.45
N PRO A 175 1.86 15.27 -8.42
CA PRO A 175 1.07 14.46 -9.34
C PRO A 175 1.28 14.82 -10.82
N ALA A 176 1.38 16.11 -11.13
CA ALA A 176 1.60 16.59 -12.50
C ALA A 176 3.00 16.22 -13.00
N ASP A 177 4.02 16.35 -12.14
CA ASP A 177 5.38 15.93 -12.46
C ASP A 177 5.50 14.42 -12.62
N MET A 178 4.76 13.63 -11.81
CA MET A 178 4.69 12.18 -11.94
C MET A 178 4.11 11.80 -13.30
N LEU A 179 3.01 12.44 -13.72
CA LEU A 179 2.42 12.21 -15.05
C LEU A 179 3.40 12.59 -16.17
N SER A 180 4.09 13.72 -16.04
CA SER A 180 5.12 14.15 -16.98
C SER A 180 6.27 13.14 -17.05
N LEU A 181 6.70 12.59 -15.92
CA LEU A 181 7.71 11.54 -15.86
C LEU A 181 7.23 10.29 -16.60
N VAL A 182 6.02 9.79 -16.32
CA VAL A 182 5.46 8.61 -17.01
C VAL A 182 5.45 8.81 -18.53
N GLN A 183 5.06 9.99 -19.01
CA GLN A 183 5.08 10.31 -20.44
C GLN A 183 6.50 10.27 -21.02
N LYS A 184 7.49 10.83 -20.31
CA LYS A 184 8.91 10.78 -20.71
C LYS A 184 9.44 9.35 -20.75
N LEU A 185 9.15 8.54 -19.73
CA LEU A 185 9.57 7.13 -19.67
C LEU A 185 8.97 6.32 -20.82
N ASN A 186 7.69 6.53 -21.13
CA ASN A 186 7.04 5.88 -22.26
C ASN A 186 7.67 6.28 -23.61
N ALA A 187 8.02 7.55 -23.78
CA ALA A 187 8.70 8.04 -24.99
C ALA A 187 10.14 7.49 -25.11
N ALA A 188 10.85 7.35 -23.98
CA ALA A 188 12.22 6.88 -23.91
C ALA A 188 12.36 5.34 -23.93
N ARG A 189 11.25 4.59 -23.95
CA ARG A 189 11.25 3.12 -23.93
C ARG A 189 12.12 2.49 -25.04
N ASN A 190 12.29 3.20 -26.16
CA ASN A 190 13.12 2.76 -27.28
C ASN A 190 14.54 3.36 -27.29
N SER A 191 14.79 4.46 -26.57
CA SER A 191 16.09 5.14 -26.55
C SER A 191 16.97 4.72 -25.36
N GLY A 192 16.39 4.11 -24.32
CA GLY A 192 17.10 3.67 -23.12
C GLY A 192 17.48 4.79 -22.14
N ASP A 193 17.21 6.05 -22.48
CA ASP A 193 17.55 7.22 -21.66
C ASP A 193 16.44 7.54 -20.64
N VAL A 194 16.32 6.69 -19.62
CA VAL A 194 15.33 6.82 -18.54
C VAL A 194 15.95 7.14 -17.17
N ASP A 195 17.28 7.02 -17.04
CA ASP A 195 17.99 7.17 -15.76
C ASP A 195 17.92 8.60 -15.21
N ALA A 196 18.33 9.59 -16.02
CA ALA A 196 18.36 11.00 -15.63
C ALA A 196 16.98 11.54 -15.17
N PRO A 197 15.87 11.34 -15.92
CA PRO A 197 14.57 11.82 -15.47
C PRO A 197 14.06 11.12 -14.21
N LEU A 198 14.35 9.83 -14.00
CA LEU A 198 13.99 9.11 -12.77
C LEU A 198 14.75 9.65 -11.56
N LYS A 199 16.07 9.81 -11.68
CA LYS A 199 16.92 10.36 -10.62
C LYS A 199 16.48 11.76 -10.24
N ALA A 200 16.28 12.64 -11.22
CA ALA A 200 15.81 14.00 -10.98
C ALA A 200 14.44 14.04 -10.28
N PHE A 201 13.53 13.11 -10.63
CA PHE A 201 12.23 13.00 -9.96
C PHE A 201 12.36 12.56 -8.50
N VAL A 202 13.15 11.51 -8.22
CA VAL A 202 13.36 11.02 -6.85
C VAL A 202 14.13 12.02 -5.99
N GLU A 203 15.07 12.78 -6.58
CA GLU A 203 15.77 13.86 -5.89
C GLU A 203 14.82 15.01 -5.52
N LYS A 204 13.91 15.38 -6.45
CA LYS A 204 12.88 16.40 -6.20
C LYS A 204 11.83 15.93 -5.16
N TYR A 205 11.48 14.65 -5.20
CA TYR A 205 10.43 14.04 -4.36
C TYR A 205 10.95 12.81 -3.61
N PRO A 206 11.83 12.99 -2.60
CA PRO A 206 12.53 11.87 -1.94
C PRO A 206 11.61 10.96 -1.12
N LEU A 207 10.40 11.43 -0.77
CA LEU A 207 9.38 10.65 -0.07
C LEU A 207 8.44 9.91 -1.04
N ASN A 208 8.56 10.11 -2.35
CA ASN A 208 7.71 9.44 -3.32
C ASN A 208 8.06 7.95 -3.41
N SER A 209 7.16 7.11 -2.91
CA SER A 209 7.33 5.65 -2.93
C SER A 209 7.35 5.11 -4.35
N TRP A 210 6.40 5.50 -5.21
CA TRP A 210 6.31 5.05 -6.61
C TRP A 210 7.57 5.38 -7.44
N GLY A 211 8.10 6.60 -7.35
CA GLY A 211 9.31 7.04 -8.03
C GLY A 211 10.52 6.23 -7.59
N SER A 212 10.60 5.90 -6.30
CA SER A 212 11.63 5.01 -5.77
C SER A 212 11.51 3.58 -6.35
N VAL A 213 10.28 3.06 -6.51
CA VAL A 213 10.07 1.76 -7.19
C VAL A 213 10.51 1.81 -8.65
N MET A 214 10.13 2.86 -9.39
CA MET A 214 10.51 2.98 -10.80
C MET A 214 12.02 3.08 -10.99
N LEU A 215 12.71 3.81 -10.10
CA LEU A 215 14.16 3.87 -10.09
C LEU A 215 14.78 2.50 -9.74
N ALA A 216 14.19 1.77 -8.79
CA ALA A 216 14.66 0.43 -8.42
C ALA A 216 14.52 -0.59 -9.57
N GLU A 217 13.37 -0.60 -10.25
CA GLU A 217 13.12 -1.45 -11.42
C GLU A 217 14.11 -1.13 -12.55
N HIS A 218 14.41 0.16 -12.76
CA HIS A 218 15.41 0.59 -13.73
C HIS A 218 16.82 0.07 -13.40
N TYR A 219 17.26 0.23 -12.14
CA TYR A 219 18.55 -0.31 -11.70
C TYR A 219 18.59 -1.83 -11.78
N PHE A 220 17.51 -2.51 -11.42
CA PHE A 220 17.41 -3.96 -11.50
C PHE A 220 17.57 -4.44 -12.95
N ALA A 221 16.85 -3.82 -13.89
CA ALA A 221 16.95 -4.13 -15.32
C ALA A 221 18.33 -3.79 -15.92
N SER A 222 19.05 -2.86 -15.30
CA SER A 222 20.41 -2.47 -15.68
C SER A 222 21.49 -3.25 -14.93
N GLU A 223 21.13 -4.34 -14.23
CA GLU A 223 22.02 -5.18 -13.42
C GLU A 223 22.76 -4.45 -12.28
N GLN A 224 22.32 -3.24 -11.93
CA GLN A 224 22.84 -2.43 -10.82
C GLN A 224 22.16 -2.86 -9.50
N ARG A 225 22.43 -4.09 -9.07
CA ARG A 225 21.67 -4.78 -8.00
C ARG A 225 21.71 -4.07 -6.64
N ASP A 226 22.86 -3.55 -6.24
CA ASP A 226 22.99 -2.85 -4.95
C ASP A 226 22.15 -1.57 -4.92
N ASP A 227 22.11 -0.84 -6.04
CA ASP A 227 21.34 0.39 -6.14
C ASP A 227 19.84 0.10 -6.30
N ALA A 228 19.48 -0.98 -7.00
CA ALA A 228 18.11 -1.49 -7.03
C ALA A 228 17.62 -1.84 -5.62
N MET A 229 18.41 -2.58 -4.85
CA MET A 229 18.09 -2.96 -3.47
C MET A 229 17.90 -1.73 -2.57
N LYS A 230 18.81 -0.75 -2.64
CA LYS A 230 18.67 0.52 -1.90
C LYS A 230 17.39 1.26 -2.28
N ALA A 231 17.08 1.35 -3.57
CA ALA A 231 15.91 2.06 -4.06
C ALA A 231 14.59 1.35 -3.66
N TYR A 232 14.53 0.01 -3.72
CA TYR A 232 13.36 -0.73 -3.20
C TYR A 232 13.19 -0.58 -1.69
N LEU A 233 14.27 -0.62 -0.90
CA LEU A 233 14.21 -0.37 0.54
C LEU A 233 13.73 1.06 0.84
N GLN A 234 14.18 2.04 0.06
CA GLN A 234 13.68 3.41 0.16
C GLN A 234 12.20 3.50 -0.22
N ALA A 235 11.74 2.76 -1.23
CA ALA A 235 10.32 2.70 -1.59
C ALA A 235 9.46 2.12 -0.46
N LEU A 236 9.90 1.05 0.22
CA LEU A 236 9.20 0.49 1.37
C LEU A 236 9.25 1.41 2.60
N LYS A 237 10.35 2.14 2.80
CA LYS A 237 10.42 3.19 3.82
C LYS A 237 9.41 4.29 3.54
N ASN A 238 9.37 4.77 2.30
CA ASN A 238 8.46 5.80 1.83
C ASN A 238 7.00 5.32 1.87
N HIS A 239 6.73 4.04 1.63
CA HIS A 239 5.38 3.46 1.71
C HIS A 239 4.71 3.70 3.07
N ARG A 240 5.49 3.83 4.16
CA ARG A 240 4.96 4.15 5.50
C ARG A 240 4.34 5.53 5.57
N THR A 241 4.93 6.52 4.90
CA THR A 241 4.46 7.91 4.90
C THR A 241 3.68 8.27 3.65
N GLN A 242 3.88 7.57 2.54
CA GLN A 242 3.22 7.77 1.26
C GLN A 242 2.87 6.39 0.68
N PRO A 243 1.72 5.82 1.08
CA PRO A 243 1.32 4.48 0.68
C PRO A 243 1.34 4.29 -0.83
N ILE A 244 1.87 3.14 -1.24
CA ILE A 244 1.81 2.70 -2.63
C ILE A 244 0.36 2.28 -2.89
N ALA A 245 -0.37 3.11 -3.61
CA ALA A 245 -1.80 2.92 -3.85
C ALA A 245 -2.12 1.66 -4.68
N ASN A 246 -1.19 1.22 -5.53
CA ASN A 246 -1.37 0.03 -6.36
C ASN A 246 -0.69 -1.20 -5.72
N PRO A 247 -1.44 -2.20 -5.25
CA PRO A 247 -0.87 -3.40 -4.62
C PRO A 247 0.13 -4.16 -5.51
N MET A 248 -0.05 -4.15 -6.83
CA MET A 248 0.91 -4.76 -7.76
C MET A 248 2.28 -4.06 -7.73
N THR A 249 2.31 -2.75 -7.46
CA THR A 249 3.57 -2.01 -7.31
C THR A 249 4.26 -2.35 -5.99
N LEU A 250 3.50 -2.60 -4.91
CA LEU A 250 4.06 -3.10 -3.65
C LEU A 250 4.59 -4.53 -3.81
N TRP A 251 3.84 -5.40 -4.51
CA TRP A 251 4.29 -6.74 -4.86
C TRP A 251 5.64 -6.73 -5.59
N LYS A 252 5.79 -5.85 -6.59
CA LYS A 252 7.07 -5.67 -7.31
C LYS A 252 8.23 -5.30 -6.39
N CYS A 253 7.99 -4.48 -5.37
CA CYS A 253 9.02 -4.16 -4.38
C CYS A 253 9.49 -5.40 -3.62
N TYR A 254 8.54 -6.22 -3.16
CA TYR A 254 8.85 -7.46 -2.45
C TYR A 254 9.56 -8.46 -3.38
N ASP A 255 9.06 -8.64 -4.59
CA ASP A 255 9.66 -9.54 -5.57
C ASP A 255 11.09 -9.12 -5.95
N GLY A 256 11.27 -7.84 -6.28
CA GLY A 256 12.56 -7.24 -6.59
C GLY A 256 13.58 -7.33 -5.45
N LEU A 257 13.16 -7.08 -4.21
CA LEU A 257 14.02 -7.28 -3.03
C LEU A 257 14.36 -8.74 -2.79
N GLY A 258 13.38 -9.64 -2.94
CA GLY A 258 13.59 -11.08 -2.84
C GLY A 258 14.68 -11.56 -3.79
N MET A 259 14.60 -11.11 -5.06
CA MET A 259 15.62 -11.39 -6.08
C MET A 259 16.98 -10.76 -5.74
N CYS A 260 17.02 -9.45 -5.40
CA CYS A 260 18.28 -8.77 -5.07
C CYS A 260 18.99 -9.45 -3.90
N CYS A 261 18.29 -9.74 -2.81
CA CYS A 261 18.85 -10.42 -1.64
C CYS A 261 19.35 -11.82 -2.00
N GLY A 262 18.59 -12.59 -2.78
CA GLY A 262 18.98 -13.95 -3.18
C GLY A 262 20.24 -13.95 -4.04
N MET A 263 20.32 -13.02 -5.00
CA MET A 263 21.51 -12.82 -5.84
C MET A 263 22.74 -12.34 -5.07
N SER A 264 22.55 -11.64 -3.95
CA SER A 264 23.62 -11.21 -3.05
C SER A 264 23.96 -12.24 -1.96
N GLY A 265 23.27 -13.39 -1.93
CA GLY A 265 23.50 -14.47 -0.96
C GLY A 265 22.83 -14.28 0.40
N ASP A 266 22.04 -13.21 0.60
CA ASP A 266 21.20 -13.06 1.80
C ASP A 266 19.89 -13.83 1.62
N TYR A 267 19.99 -15.15 1.73
CA TYR A 267 18.84 -16.05 1.57
C TYR A 267 17.78 -15.84 2.66
N GLY A 268 18.14 -15.35 3.85
CA GLY A 268 17.20 -15.06 4.92
C GLY A 268 16.27 -13.91 4.57
N ALA A 269 16.85 -12.77 4.13
CA ALA A 269 16.06 -11.65 3.65
C ALA A 269 15.29 -11.98 2.36
N SER A 270 15.93 -12.71 1.43
CA SER A 270 15.31 -13.14 0.18
C SER A 270 14.01 -13.91 0.40
N LYS A 271 14.05 -14.95 1.25
CA LYS A 271 12.88 -15.76 1.60
C LYS A 271 11.76 -14.91 2.14
N ARG A 272 12.08 -14.04 3.10
CA ARG A 272 11.10 -13.20 3.77
C ARG A 272 10.39 -12.28 2.77
N TYR A 273 11.10 -11.68 1.83
CA TYR A 273 10.49 -10.83 0.82
C TYR A 273 9.65 -11.62 -0.20
N PHE A 274 10.10 -12.82 -0.60
CA PHE A 274 9.27 -13.69 -1.44
C PHE A 274 7.99 -14.17 -0.72
N GLU A 275 8.05 -14.44 0.58
CA GLU A 275 6.87 -14.77 1.40
C GLU A 275 5.89 -13.59 1.46
N LEU A 276 6.37 -12.36 1.69
CA LEU A 276 5.53 -11.16 1.65
C LEU A 276 4.88 -10.95 0.27
N GLY A 277 5.62 -11.19 -0.82
CA GLY A 277 5.08 -11.14 -2.18
C GLY A 277 4.02 -12.22 -2.43
N TYR A 278 4.26 -13.44 -1.95
CA TYR A 278 3.34 -14.57 -2.07
C TYR A 278 2.04 -14.34 -1.28
N GLU A 279 2.16 -13.88 -0.03
CA GLU A 279 1.02 -13.52 0.83
C GLU A 279 0.17 -12.44 0.15
N LEU A 280 0.78 -11.34 -0.29
CA LEU A 280 0.07 -10.27 -0.99
C LEU A 280 -0.60 -10.77 -2.28
N ALA A 281 0.09 -11.59 -3.08
CA ALA A 281 -0.49 -12.14 -4.30
C ALA A 281 -1.69 -13.05 -4.03
N ASN A 282 -1.64 -13.84 -2.96
CA ASN A 282 -2.74 -14.68 -2.50
C ASN A 282 -3.92 -13.85 -1.99
N GLU A 283 -3.66 -12.79 -1.22
CA GLU A 283 -4.68 -11.86 -0.73
C GLU A 283 -5.42 -11.13 -1.86
N LEU A 284 -4.70 -10.78 -2.92
CA LEU A 284 -5.26 -10.14 -4.11
C LEU A 284 -6.01 -11.12 -5.03
N GLU A 285 -5.98 -12.42 -4.73
CA GLU A 285 -6.46 -13.49 -5.61
C GLU A 285 -5.89 -13.34 -7.04
N ALA A 286 -4.65 -12.86 -7.15
CA ALA A 286 -4.02 -12.53 -8.42
C ALA A 286 -3.18 -13.71 -8.92
N ASP A 287 -3.83 -14.66 -9.60
CA ASP A 287 -3.21 -15.91 -10.09
C ASP A 287 -1.86 -15.71 -10.78
N SER A 288 -1.70 -14.64 -11.57
CA SER A 288 -0.44 -14.33 -12.26
C SER A 288 0.69 -13.95 -11.31
N LEU A 289 0.40 -13.13 -10.29
CA LEU A 289 1.36 -12.76 -9.24
C LEU A 289 1.65 -13.96 -8.34
N LEU A 290 0.62 -14.75 -8.01
CA LEU A 290 0.74 -15.92 -7.15
C LEU A 290 1.60 -16.99 -7.82
N ALA A 291 1.44 -17.20 -9.13
CA ALA A 291 2.29 -18.08 -9.92
C ALA A 291 3.75 -17.61 -9.92
N ALA A 292 4.00 -16.31 -10.07
CA ALA A 292 5.34 -15.74 -10.06
C ALA A 292 6.00 -15.88 -8.67
N SER A 293 5.31 -15.52 -7.60
CA SER A 293 5.83 -15.67 -6.23
C SER A 293 6.03 -17.14 -5.84
N ALA A 294 5.11 -18.04 -6.22
CA ALA A 294 5.29 -19.48 -6.01
C ALA A 294 6.54 -20.00 -6.73
N TYR A 295 6.77 -19.57 -7.98
CA TYR A 295 7.95 -19.94 -8.73
C TYR A 295 9.24 -19.44 -8.05
N ASN A 296 9.26 -18.20 -7.59
CA ASN A 296 10.43 -17.63 -6.90
C ASN A 296 10.73 -18.32 -5.57
N LEU A 297 9.69 -18.69 -4.80
CA LEU A 297 9.85 -19.54 -3.61
C LEU A 297 10.38 -20.94 -3.97
N ALA A 298 9.93 -21.53 -5.09
CA ALA A 298 10.46 -22.81 -5.54
C ALA A 298 11.95 -22.71 -5.89
N CYS A 299 12.37 -21.67 -6.62
CA CYS A 299 13.80 -21.40 -6.90
C CYS A 299 14.59 -21.25 -5.60
N TRP A 300 14.07 -20.48 -4.64
CA TRP A 300 14.71 -20.31 -3.33
C TRP A 300 14.89 -21.64 -2.58
N TYR A 301 13.86 -22.50 -2.56
CA TYR A 301 13.95 -23.82 -1.92
C TYR A 301 14.89 -24.78 -2.67
N ALA A 302 14.99 -24.69 -3.99
CA ALA A 302 15.95 -25.45 -4.77
C ALA A 302 17.40 -25.08 -4.42
N GLU A 303 17.69 -23.77 -4.36
CA GLU A 303 19.00 -23.23 -4.00
C GLU A 303 19.39 -23.57 -2.54
N THR A 304 18.42 -23.59 -1.64
CA THR A 304 18.62 -23.96 -0.23
C THR A 304 18.45 -25.45 0.07
N LYS A 305 18.26 -26.27 -0.97
CA LYS A 305 18.21 -27.75 -0.94
C LYS A 305 17.04 -28.37 -0.17
N ASP A 306 15.92 -27.66 -0.04
CA ASP A 306 14.65 -28.24 0.42
C ASP A 306 13.84 -28.73 -0.78
N VAL A 307 14.13 -29.95 -1.23
CA VAL A 307 13.52 -30.53 -2.43
C VAL A 307 12.00 -30.65 -2.29
N ALA A 308 11.49 -31.03 -1.11
CA ALA A 308 10.07 -31.27 -0.91
C ALA A 308 9.27 -29.98 -1.12
N LYS A 309 9.68 -28.89 -0.47
CA LYS A 309 9.02 -27.59 -0.64
C LYS A 309 9.22 -26.99 -2.03
N CYS A 310 10.40 -27.18 -2.62
CA CYS A 310 10.63 -26.78 -4.01
C CYS A 310 9.57 -27.40 -4.95
N ILE A 311 9.36 -28.72 -4.86
CA ILE A 311 8.38 -29.43 -5.69
C ILE A 311 6.96 -28.95 -5.40
N GLU A 312 6.61 -28.72 -4.13
CA GLU A 312 5.30 -28.20 -3.73
C GLU A 312 5.00 -26.84 -4.39
N TYR A 313 5.90 -25.86 -4.22
CA TYR A 313 5.73 -24.52 -4.77
C TYR A 313 5.81 -24.50 -6.29
N LEU A 314 6.71 -25.27 -6.91
CA LEU A 314 6.81 -25.36 -8.37
C LEU A 314 5.53 -25.96 -8.98
N LYS A 315 4.95 -26.97 -8.32
CA LYS A 315 3.67 -27.55 -8.74
C LYS A 315 2.54 -26.53 -8.64
N SER A 316 2.52 -25.72 -7.59
CA SER A 316 1.57 -24.62 -7.44
C SER A 316 1.73 -23.59 -8.57
N ALA A 317 2.96 -23.16 -8.85
CA ALA A 317 3.27 -22.23 -9.93
C ALA A 317 2.84 -22.75 -11.30
N ILE A 318 3.14 -24.01 -11.64
CA ILE A 318 2.78 -24.64 -12.92
C ILE A 318 1.26 -24.79 -13.06
N LYS A 319 0.55 -25.09 -11.97
CA LYS A 319 -0.92 -25.18 -12.00
C LYS A 319 -1.56 -23.86 -12.41
N LEU A 320 -1.04 -22.74 -11.90
CA LEU A 320 -1.53 -21.39 -12.19
C LEU A 320 -1.03 -20.86 -13.53
N ALA A 321 0.23 -21.17 -13.89
CA ALA A 321 0.88 -20.75 -15.12
C ALA A 321 1.68 -21.91 -15.74
N PRO A 322 1.07 -22.71 -16.64
CA PRO A 322 1.72 -23.90 -17.23
C PRO A 322 3.05 -23.64 -17.92
N GLY A 323 3.29 -22.40 -18.39
CA GLY A 323 4.58 -21.96 -18.96
C GLY A 323 5.76 -22.13 -18.01
N LYS A 324 5.53 -22.08 -16.68
CA LYS A 324 6.58 -22.31 -15.66
C LYS A 324 7.25 -23.67 -15.74
N LYS A 325 6.61 -24.63 -16.41
CA LYS A 325 7.20 -25.93 -16.72
C LYS A 325 8.42 -25.81 -17.63
N ALA A 326 8.36 -24.94 -18.63
CA ALA A 326 9.48 -24.69 -19.54
C ALA A 326 10.57 -23.89 -18.82
N ASP A 327 10.19 -22.80 -18.15
CA ASP A 327 11.11 -21.97 -17.35
C ASP A 327 11.96 -22.84 -16.39
N ALA A 328 11.32 -23.73 -15.62
CA ALA A 328 12.00 -24.56 -14.62
C ALA A 328 13.04 -25.54 -15.22
N ARG A 329 12.88 -25.98 -16.48
CA ARG A 329 13.85 -26.89 -17.11
C ARG A 329 15.17 -26.18 -17.38
N GLU A 330 15.09 -24.90 -17.72
CA GLU A 330 16.22 -24.09 -18.20
C GLU A 330 16.86 -23.27 -17.08
N ASP A 331 16.08 -22.93 -16.04
CA ASP A 331 16.52 -22.14 -14.90
C ASP A 331 17.65 -22.83 -14.12
N ALA A 332 18.69 -22.06 -13.82
CA ALA A 332 19.88 -22.53 -13.11
C ALA A 332 19.56 -22.95 -11.66
N SER A 333 18.51 -22.36 -11.08
CA SER A 333 18.10 -22.60 -9.69
C SER A 333 17.75 -24.07 -9.42
N PHE A 334 17.28 -24.78 -10.45
CA PHE A 334 16.90 -26.20 -10.36
C PHE A 334 17.97 -27.16 -10.86
N SER A 335 19.20 -26.69 -11.13
CA SER A 335 20.27 -27.52 -11.70
C SER A 335 20.58 -28.76 -10.85
N ASN A 336 20.52 -28.64 -9.52
CA ASN A 336 20.69 -29.72 -8.56
C ASN A 336 19.51 -30.72 -8.53
N LEU A 337 18.35 -30.37 -9.08
CA LEU A 337 17.14 -31.20 -9.12
C LEU A 337 16.96 -31.95 -10.44
N ARG A 338 17.77 -31.70 -11.46
CA ARG A 338 17.63 -32.34 -12.78
C ARG A 338 17.73 -33.88 -12.74
N GLY A 339 18.36 -34.43 -11.71
CA GLY A 339 18.41 -35.88 -11.46
C GLY A 339 17.24 -36.44 -10.64
N ASN A 340 16.41 -35.60 -10.03
CA ASN A 340 15.31 -36.00 -9.17
C ASN A 340 14.09 -36.42 -10.00
N GLU A 341 13.53 -37.60 -9.72
CA GLU A 341 12.43 -38.18 -10.50
C GLU A 341 11.11 -37.40 -10.36
N ASP A 342 10.81 -36.85 -9.18
CA ASP A 342 9.61 -36.03 -8.98
C ASP A 342 9.70 -34.71 -9.75
N PHE A 343 10.89 -34.10 -9.77
CA PHE A 343 11.16 -32.92 -10.58
C PHE A 343 10.99 -33.23 -12.07
N LYS A 344 11.62 -34.29 -12.58
CA LYS A 344 11.48 -34.71 -13.98
C LYS A 344 10.04 -34.98 -14.35
N ALA A 345 9.28 -35.70 -13.52
CA ALA A 345 7.86 -35.96 -13.75
C ALA A 345 7.05 -34.65 -13.81
N LEU A 346 7.32 -33.73 -12.89
CA LEU A 346 6.66 -32.43 -12.83
C LEU A 346 6.97 -31.58 -14.08
N VAL A 347 8.25 -31.52 -14.48
CA VAL A 347 8.69 -30.77 -15.65
C VAL A 347 8.61 -31.56 -16.96
N GLY A 348 8.11 -32.80 -16.95
CA GLY A 348 7.94 -33.64 -18.14
C GLY A 348 9.24 -33.87 -18.92
N GLN A 349 10.26 -34.35 -18.23
CA GLN A 349 11.55 -34.81 -18.78
C GLN A 349 11.74 -36.32 -18.57
#